data_AF-A0A9D6JRA3-F1
#
_entry.id   AF-A0A9D6JRA3-F1
#
_cell.length_a   1.000
_cell.length_b   1.000
_cell.length_c   1.000
_cell.angle_alpha   90.00
_cell.angle_beta   90.00
_cell.angle_gamma   90.00
#
_symmetry.space_group_name_H-M   'P 1'
#
loop_
_entity.id
_entity.type
_entity.pdbx_description
1 polymer ?
#
loop_
_entity_poly.entity_id
_entity_poly.type
_entity_poly.pdbx_seq_one_letter_code
_entity_poly.pdbx_strand_id
1 'polypeptide(L)'
;MDGRGRAFDNIFVERLWRSVKYEDVYLKGYQTMTEAEEGLKRYFQFYTNERFHQSLGYRTPRASLRGKDRMERGIHLSTLIHRKERKKNQKTSDSN
;
A
#
# COMPACT_ATOMS: atom_id res chain seq x y z
N MET A 1 -0.95 -15.34 -25.06
CA MET A 1 -0.53 -14.56 -23.87
C MET A 1 -1.64 -14.68 -22.85
N ASP A 2 -1.51 -15.61 -21.90
CA ASP A 2 -2.59 -15.98 -20.97
C ASP A 2 -2.77 -14.90 -19.90
N GLY A 3 -3.81 -14.08 -20.11
CA GLY A 3 -3.96 -12.75 -19.53
C GLY A 3 -4.93 -12.63 -18.36
N ARG A 4 -5.27 -13.72 -17.66
CA ARG A 4 -6.35 -13.70 -16.66
C ARG A 4 -5.97 -13.10 -15.29
N GLY A 5 -4.71 -12.69 -15.10
CA GLY A 5 -4.22 -12.03 -13.87
C GLY A 5 -3.53 -10.66 -14.09
N ARG A 6 -2.97 -10.41 -15.28
CA ARG A 6 -2.25 -9.15 -15.58
C ARG A 6 -3.14 -8.01 -16.06
N ALA A 7 -4.38 -8.30 -16.46
CA ALA A 7 -5.28 -7.27 -16.96
C ALA A 7 -5.55 -6.19 -15.89
N PHE A 8 -5.70 -6.58 -14.63
CA PHE A 8 -5.91 -5.63 -13.54
C PHE A 8 -4.66 -4.79 -13.27
N ASP A 9 -3.49 -5.41 -13.17
CA ASP A 9 -2.21 -4.68 -13.02
C ASP A 9 -2.02 -3.68 -14.16
N ASN A 10 -2.33 -4.11 -15.39
CA ASN A 10 -2.21 -3.27 -16.57
C ASN A 10 -3.16 -2.07 -16.52
N ILE A 11 -4.41 -2.26 -16.11
CA ILE A 11 -5.38 -1.16 -15.95
C ILE A 11 -4.90 -0.13 -14.90
N PHE A 12 -4.33 -0.59 -13.78
CA PHE A 12 -3.80 0.31 -12.76
C PHE A 12 -2.59 1.09 -13.25
N VAL A 13 -1.65 0.41 -13.91
CA VAL A 13 -0.44 1.02 -14.49
C VAL A 13 -0.81 2.04 -15.58
N GLU A 14 -1.73 1.70 -16.46
CA GLU A 14 -2.23 2.62 -17.50
C GLU A 14 -2.87 3.87 -16.90
N ARG A 15 -3.71 3.69 -15.87
CA ARG A 15 -4.38 4.81 -15.21
C ARG A 15 -3.39 5.72 -14.50
N LEU A 16 -2.39 5.14 -13.84
CA LEU A 16 -1.28 5.88 -13.22
C LEU A 16 -0.53 6.71 -14.27
N TRP A 17 -0.12 6.08 -15.38
CA TRP A 17 0.61 6.77 -16.43
C TRP A 17 -0.20 7.85 -17.13
N ARG A 18 -1.52 7.70 -17.22
CA ARG A 18 -2.39 8.77 -17.72
C ARG A 18 -2.33 9.99 -16.80
N SER A 19 -2.44 9.83 -15.49
CA SER A 19 -2.29 10.96 -14.55
C SER A 19 -0.91 11.61 -14.64
N VAL A 20 0.16 10.80 -14.64
CA VAL A 20 1.55 11.31 -14.74
C VAL A 20 1.76 12.14 -16.01
N LYS A 21 1.27 11.65 -17.16
CA LYS A 21 1.44 12.35 -18.44
C LYS A 21 0.73 13.69 -18.45
N TYR A 22 -0.53 13.74 -18.04
CA TYR A 22 -1.36 14.95 -18.16
C TYR A 22 -1.09 15.98 -17.07
N GLU A 23 -0.71 15.54 -15.86
CA GLU A 23 -0.53 16.45 -14.72
C GLU A 23 0.92 16.88 -14.50
N ASP A 24 1.90 16.16 -15.07
CA ASP A 24 3.32 16.46 -14.85
C ASP A 24 4.08 16.62 -16.17
N VAL A 25 4.16 15.55 -16.98
CA VAL A 25 5.06 15.50 -18.14
C VAL A 25 4.65 16.52 -19.22
N TYR A 26 3.36 16.59 -19.58
CA TYR A 26 2.89 17.52 -20.61
C TYR A 26 2.85 18.97 -20.14
N LEU A 27 2.74 19.22 -18.83
CA LEU A 27 2.75 20.58 -18.28
C LEU A 27 4.17 21.14 -18.14
N LYS A 28 5.14 20.29 -17.77
CA LYS A 28 6.50 20.74 -17.47
C LYS A 28 7.45 20.69 -18.65
N GLY A 29 7.17 19.88 -19.68
CA GLY A 29 7.93 19.89 -20.93
C GLY A 29 9.45 19.70 -20.73
N TYR A 30 9.83 18.75 -19.86
CA TYR A 30 11.22 18.50 -19.49
C TYR A 30 12.15 18.40 -20.71
N GLN A 31 13.27 19.12 -20.68
CA GLN A 31 14.20 19.18 -21.82
C GLN A 31 15.31 18.14 -21.73
N THR A 32 15.61 17.66 -20.52
CA THR A 32 16.66 16.66 -20.28
C THR A 32 16.12 15.46 -19.51
N MET A 33 16.78 14.31 -19.66
CA MET A 33 16.42 13.08 -18.95
C MET A 33 16.52 13.26 -17.42
N THR A 34 17.54 13.97 -16.95
CA THR A 34 17.78 14.22 -15.53
C THR A 34 16.64 15.04 -14.91
N GLU A 35 16.18 16.10 -15.60
CA GLU A 35 15.04 16.91 -15.15
C GLU A 35 13.75 16.09 -15.10
N ALA A 36 13.53 15.23 -16.10
CA ALA A 36 12.38 14.34 -16.13
C ALA A 36 12.41 13.35 -14.96
N GLU A 37 13.57 12.76 -14.67
CA GLU A 37 13.74 11.82 -13.55
C GLU A 37 13.45 12.48 -12.20
N GLU A 38 14.05 13.65 -11.94
CA GLU A 38 13.78 14.39 -10.71
C GLU A 38 12.32 14.85 -10.61
N GLY A 39 11.76 15.29 -11.73
CA GLY A 39 10.37 15.70 -11.87
C GLY A 39 9.39 14.59 -11.52
N LEU A 40 9.61 13.41 -12.11
CA LEU A 40 8.86 12.19 -11.83
C LEU A 40 9.02 11.77 -10.36
N LYS A 41 10.24 11.84 -9.81
CA LYS A 41 10.49 11.51 -8.39
C LYS A 41 9.66 12.41 -7.47
N ARG A 42 9.61 13.71 -7.73
CA ARG A 42 8.76 14.67 -6.99
C ARG A 42 7.28 14.34 -7.15
N TYR A 43 6.83 14.06 -8.39
CA TYR A 43 5.44 13.72 -8.66
C TYR A 43 5.01 12.43 -7.93
N PHE A 44 5.82 11.38 -7.92
CA PHE A 44 5.51 10.13 -7.22
C PHE A 44 5.51 10.29 -5.69
N GLN A 45 6.36 11.17 -5.15
CA GLN A 45 6.32 11.51 -3.73
C GLN A 45 5.00 12.20 -3.37
N PHE A 46 4.55 13.17 -4.18
CA PHE A 46 3.25 13.83 -4.03
C PHE A 46 2.09 12.83 -4.15
N TYR A 47 2.09 12.01 -5.21
CA TYR A 47 1.07 11.01 -5.48
C TYR A 47 0.91 10.00 -4.32
N THR A 48 2.01 9.61 -3.69
CA THR A 48 2.02 8.60 -2.61
C THR A 48 1.69 9.19 -1.23
N ASN A 49 2.10 10.44 -0.97
CA ASN A 49 2.02 11.02 0.38
C ASN A 49 0.82 11.96 0.57
N GLU A 50 0.38 12.65 -0.49
CA GLU A 50 -0.53 13.80 -0.37
C GLU A 50 -1.85 13.61 -1.15
N ARG A 51 -1.83 12.84 -2.25
CA ARG A 51 -3.04 12.64 -3.04
C ARG A 51 -4.05 11.73 -2.33
N PHE A 52 -5.23 12.27 -2.07
CA PHE A 52 -6.36 11.51 -1.56
C PHE A 52 -7.01 10.71 -2.69
N HIS A 53 -7.15 9.39 -2.50
CA HIS A 53 -7.84 8.54 -3.47
C HIS A 53 -9.20 8.12 -2.93
N GLN A 54 -10.26 8.35 -3.72
CA GLN A 54 -11.62 7.93 -3.38
C GLN A 54 -11.74 6.42 -3.18
N SER A 55 -11.04 5.63 -4.01
CA SER A 55 -10.96 4.18 -3.87
C SER A 55 -10.31 3.71 -2.56
N LEU A 56 -9.58 4.58 -1.88
CA LEU A 56 -8.94 4.32 -0.57
C LEU A 56 -9.71 4.99 0.58
N GLY A 57 -10.95 5.43 0.36
CA GLY A 57 -11.75 6.14 1.37
C GLY A 57 -11.21 7.53 1.70
N TYR A 58 -10.75 8.26 0.69
CA TYR A 58 -10.09 9.57 0.82
C TYR A 58 -8.86 9.51 1.74
N ARG A 59 -8.09 8.42 1.64
CA ARG A 59 -6.80 8.29 2.30
C ARG A 59 -5.70 8.31 1.26
N THR A 60 -4.51 8.72 1.68
CA THR A 60 -3.31 8.64 0.85
C THR A 60 -2.81 7.20 0.82
N PRO A 61 -2.14 6.75 -0.26
CA PRO A 61 -1.65 5.37 -0.37
C PRO A 61 -0.78 4.97 0.83
N ARG A 62 0.06 5.89 1.32
CA ARG A 62 0.89 5.68 2.51
C ARG A 62 0.08 5.55 3.81
N ALA A 63 -1.03 6.28 3.94
CA ALA A 63 -1.93 6.12 5.08
C ALA A 63 -2.69 4.79 5.03
N SER A 64 -3.09 4.33 3.84
CA SER A 64 -3.73 3.03 3.64
C SER A 64 -2.81 1.86 3.96
N LEU A 65 -1.55 1.91 3.50
CA LEU A 65 -0.54 0.89 3.78
C LEU A 65 -0.27 0.74 5.29
N ARG A 66 -0.08 1.86 5.99
CA ARG A 66 0.13 1.89 7.46
C ARG A 66 -1.09 1.42 8.26
N GLY A 67 -2.30 1.58 7.72
CA GLY A 67 -3.53 1.15 8.37
C GLY A 67 -3.72 -0.37 8.40
N LYS A 68 -3.27 -1.08 7.35
CA LYS A 68 -3.32 -2.56 7.30
C LYS A 68 -2.41 -3.21 8.33
N ASP A 69 -1.22 -2.63 8.55
CA ASP A 69 -0.22 -3.09 9.52
C ASP A 69 -0.66 -3.08 11.00
N ARG A 70 -1.67 -2.26 11.36
CA ARG A 70 -2.19 -2.22 12.74
C ARG A 70 -3.28 -3.27 12.97
N MET A 71 -4.10 -3.57 11.97
CA MET A 71 -5.17 -4.57 12.08
C MET A 71 -4.61 -5.99 12.15
N GLU A 72 -3.58 -6.31 11.36
CA GLU A 72 -2.97 -7.64 11.37
C GLU A 72 -2.22 -7.94 12.69
N ARG A 73 -1.54 -6.94 13.26
CA ARG A 73 -0.86 -7.09 14.56
C ARG A 73 -1.84 -7.28 15.73
N GLY A 74 -2.99 -6.62 15.73
CA GLY A 74 -4.02 -6.78 16.77
C GLY A 74 -4.65 -8.18 16.79
N ILE A 75 -4.96 -8.73 15.61
CA ILE A 75 -5.53 -10.07 15.47
C ILE A 75 -4.49 -11.15 15.87
N HIS A 76 -3.23 -10.97 15.48
CA HIS A 76 -2.16 -11.90 15.86
C HIS A 76 -1.84 -11.86 17.37
N LEU A 77 -1.87 -10.69 18.01
CA LEU A 77 -1.65 -10.56 19.46
C LEU A 77 -2.79 -11.20 20.27
N SER A 78 -4.05 -10.98 19.88
CA SER A 78 -5.19 -11.62 20.55
C SER A 78 -5.11 -13.15 20.45
N THR A 79 -4.73 -13.70 19.29
CA THR A 79 -4.55 -15.14 19.07
C THR A 79 -3.38 -15.70 19.90
N LEU A 80 -2.27 -14.95 19.98
CA LEU A 80 -1.10 -15.34 20.79
C LEU A 80 -1.39 -15.32 22.29
N ILE A 81 -2.17 -14.35 22.78
CA ILE A 81 -2.57 -14.25 24.19
C ILE A 81 -3.44 -15.45 24.57
N HIS A 82 -4.47 -15.77 23.78
CA HIS A 82 -5.32 -16.95 24.03
C HIS A 82 -4.53 -18.28 23.98
N ARG A 83 -3.52 -18.39 23.09
CA ARG A 83 -2.66 -19.57 23.01
C ARG A 83 -1.75 -19.72 24.24
N LYS A 84 -1.26 -18.61 24.82
CA LYS A 84 -0.46 -18.64 26.06
C LYS A 84 -1.31 -19.06 27.26
N GLU A 85 -2.55 -18.60 27.37
CA GLU A 85 -3.44 -18.98 28.48
C GLU A 85 -3.83 -20.47 28.44
N ARG A 86 -4.10 -21.02 27.25
CA ARG A 86 -4.36 -22.46 27.09
C ARG A 86 -3.19 -23.34 27.51
N LYS A 87 -1.95 -22.93 27.22
CA LYS A 87 -0.75 -23.68 27.64
C LYS A 87 -0.49 -23.59 29.14
N LYS A 88 -0.91 -22.51 29.81
CA LYS A 88 -0.81 -22.37 31.27
C LYS A 88 -1.80 -23.28 31.99
N ASN A 89 -3.04 -23.36 31.50
CA ASN A 89 -4.09 -24.20 32.11
C ASN A 89 -3.91 -25.71 31.86
N GLN A 90 -3.28 -26.12 30.76
CA GLN A 90 -2.92 -27.53 30.54
C GLN A 90 -1.83 -28.01 31.49
N LYS A 91 -0.88 -27.13 31.87
CA LYS A 91 0.22 -27.50 32.75
C LYS A 91 -0.20 -27.63 34.22
N THR A 92 -1.32 -27.02 34.61
CA THR A 92 -1.88 -27.10 35.96
C THR A 92 -2.85 -28.27 36.16
N SER A 93 -3.36 -28.89 35.08
CA SER A 93 -4.21 -30.09 35.16
C SER A 93 -3.42 -31.39 35.28
N ASP A 94 -2.18 -31.41 34.77
CA ASP A 94 -1.34 -32.61 34.71
C ASP A 94 -0.43 -32.77 35.96
N SER A 95 -0.61 -31.92 36.97
CA SER A 95 0.17 -31.92 38.23
C SER A 95 -0.68 -32.10 39.49
N ASN A 96 -1.93 -32.55 39.34
CA ASN A 96 -2.80 -32.95 40.45
C ASN A 96 -3.15 -34.44 40.35
#